data_AF-A0A2D4HIT6-F1
#
_entry.id   AF-A0A2D4HIT6-F1
#
_cell.length_a   1.000
_cell.length_b   1.000
_cell.length_c   1.000
_cell.angle_alpha   90.00
_cell.angle_beta   90.00
_cell.angle_gamma   90.00
#
_symmetry.space_group_name_H-M   'P 1'
#
loop_
_entity.id
_entity.type
_entity.pdbx_description
1 polymer ?
#
loop_
_entity_poly.entity_id
_entity_poly.type
_entity_poly.pdbx_seq_one_letter_code
_entity_poly.pdbx_strand_id
1 'polypeptide(L)'
;MIIVPMDTPGVKLIRPLSVFGYFDYFHGGHFEIHFNDVRVPATHLILGEGRGFEIAQGRLGPGRIHHCMRSIGAGETALRILCERSAQRVTFGKKLYHHEVVAHWIAECRIAIEQARLLTLKAANQIDAMGNKAARKEIAMIKVVAPRAVLKVIDCAIQICGAAGFSEDFPLAQMFAYIRTLRVADGPDEVHLSAIAKLELLDQARQLNAHL
;
A
#
# COMPACT_ATOMS: atom_id res chain seq x y z
N MET A 1 9.76 2.00 -22.52
CA MET A 1 10.09 0.92 -21.56
C MET A 1 10.84 -0.14 -22.36
N ILE A 2 11.91 -0.72 -21.82
CA ILE A 2 12.75 -1.67 -22.57
C ILE A 2 13.08 -2.87 -21.69
N ILE A 3 13.16 -4.06 -22.29
CA ILE A 3 13.50 -5.29 -21.60
C ILE A 3 15.03 -5.44 -21.55
N VAL A 4 15.57 -5.72 -20.37
CA VAL A 4 17.00 -5.96 -20.15
C VAL A 4 17.16 -7.28 -19.39
N PRO A 5 17.72 -8.34 -20.01
CA PRO A 5 18.10 -9.57 -19.30
C PRO A 5 19.11 -9.28 -18.19
N MET A 6 18.96 -9.93 -17.04
CA MET A 6 19.78 -9.65 -15.84
C MET A 6 21.25 -10.05 -16.00
N ASP A 7 21.55 -10.98 -16.90
CA ASP A 7 22.88 -11.46 -17.27
C ASP A 7 23.54 -10.63 -18.38
N THR A 8 22.88 -9.56 -18.86
CA THR A 8 23.44 -8.70 -19.91
C THR A 8 24.75 -8.05 -19.43
N PRO A 9 25.85 -8.13 -20.18
CA PRO A 9 27.10 -7.48 -19.82
C PRO A 9 26.90 -5.99 -19.51
N GLY A 10 27.42 -5.55 -18.36
CA GLY A 10 27.27 -4.18 -17.86
C GLY A 10 26.15 -3.98 -16.83
N VAL A 11 25.23 -4.93 -16.67
CA VAL A 11 24.27 -4.94 -15.56
C VAL A 11 25.00 -5.42 -14.29
N LYS A 12 24.99 -4.58 -13.24
CA LYS A 12 25.66 -4.90 -11.97
C LYS A 12 24.71 -4.73 -10.80
N LEU A 13 24.49 -5.81 -10.06
CA LEU A 13 23.82 -5.79 -8.77
C LEU A 13 24.81 -5.28 -7.72
N ILE A 14 24.52 -4.14 -7.09
CA ILE A 14 25.50 -3.45 -6.23
C ILE A 14 25.35 -3.88 -4.77
N ARG A 15 24.15 -3.71 -4.21
CA ARG A 15 23.89 -4.01 -2.80
C ARG A 15 22.39 -4.13 -2.52
N PRO A 16 22.01 -4.89 -1.48
CA PRO A 16 20.65 -4.89 -0.97
C PRO A 16 20.33 -3.60 -0.19
N LEU A 17 19.05 -3.28 -0.08
CA LEU A 17 18.49 -2.15 0.66
C LEU A 17 17.55 -2.67 1.74
N SER A 18 17.76 -2.27 2.99
CA SER A 18 16.90 -2.66 4.11
C SER A 18 15.77 -1.66 4.33
N VAL A 19 14.62 -2.15 4.80
CA VAL A 19 13.48 -1.37 5.29
C VAL A 19 13.36 -1.61 6.79
N PHE A 20 13.63 -0.60 7.62
CA PHE A 20 13.71 -0.75 9.09
C PHE A 20 14.62 -1.92 9.54
N GLY A 21 15.70 -2.19 8.80
CA GLY A 21 16.60 -3.32 9.06
C GLY A 21 16.15 -4.67 8.46
N TYR A 22 14.92 -4.79 7.96
CA TYR A 22 14.47 -5.96 7.21
C TYR A 22 14.95 -5.93 5.77
N PHE A 23 15.58 -7.00 5.31
CA PHE A 23 16.08 -7.13 3.93
C PHE A 23 15.10 -7.83 2.97
N ASP A 24 13.98 -8.33 3.49
CA ASP A 24 12.91 -8.97 2.71
C ASP A 24 13.37 -10.15 1.83
N TYR A 25 14.31 -10.96 2.35
CA TYR A 25 14.92 -12.07 1.61
C TYR A 25 13.91 -13.09 1.07
N PHE A 26 12.78 -13.29 1.75
CA PHE A 26 11.73 -14.23 1.31
C PHE A 26 11.14 -13.85 -0.06
N HIS A 27 11.04 -12.55 -0.36
CA HIS A 27 10.58 -12.04 -1.67
C HIS A 27 11.74 -11.70 -2.61
N GLY A 28 12.98 -12.02 -2.23
CA GLY A 28 14.20 -11.72 -2.96
C GLY A 28 14.88 -10.41 -2.54
N GLY A 29 14.16 -9.46 -1.93
CA GLY A 29 14.69 -8.19 -1.42
C GLY A 29 14.62 -7.01 -2.40
N HIS A 30 15.28 -5.92 -2.04
CA HIS A 30 15.34 -4.68 -2.82
C HIS A 30 16.80 -4.31 -3.08
N PHE A 31 17.16 -3.91 -4.30
CA PHE A 31 18.56 -3.71 -4.66
C PHE A 31 18.81 -2.42 -5.42
N GLU A 32 20.03 -1.89 -5.24
CA GLU A 32 20.63 -0.94 -6.15
C GLU A 32 21.25 -1.70 -7.35
N ILE A 33 20.89 -1.31 -8.57
CA ILE A 33 21.39 -1.90 -9.82
C ILE A 33 21.98 -0.79 -10.69
N HIS A 34 23.21 -0.98 -11.18
CA HIS A 34 23.84 -0.10 -12.15
C HIS A 34 23.74 -0.71 -13.55
N PHE A 35 23.46 0.15 -14.53
CA PHE A 35 23.49 -0.18 -15.96
C PHE A 35 24.66 0.58 -16.60
N ASN A 36 25.81 -0.07 -16.78
CA ASN A 36 27.02 0.55 -17.33
C ASN A 36 27.30 0.05 -18.76
N ASP A 37 27.07 0.90 -19.76
CA ASP A 37 27.22 0.59 -21.19
C ASP A 37 26.47 -0.68 -21.65
N VAL A 38 25.31 -0.92 -21.05
CA VAL A 38 24.45 -2.07 -21.35
C VAL A 38 23.85 -1.94 -22.75
N ARG A 39 24.07 -2.93 -23.60
CA ARG A 39 23.50 -3.01 -24.95
C ARG A 39 22.46 -4.12 -25.03
N VAL A 40 21.32 -3.81 -25.63
CA VAL A 40 20.23 -4.77 -25.88
C VAL A 40 19.71 -4.61 -27.32
N PRO A 41 19.12 -5.66 -27.93
CA PRO A 41 18.47 -5.56 -29.23
C PRO A 41 17.35 -4.50 -29.24
N ALA A 42 17.20 -3.76 -30.34
CA ALA A 42 16.12 -2.79 -30.51
C ALA A 42 14.72 -3.41 -30.37
N THR A 43 14.58 -4.70 -30.69
CA THR A 43 13.35 -5.49 -30.53
C THR A 43 12.93 -5.70 -29.07
N HIS A 44 13.78 -5.37 -28.09
CA HIS A 44 13.41 -5.38 -26.67
C HIS A 44 12.57 -4.17 -26.25
N LEU A 45 12.41 -3.18 -27.14
CA LEU A 45 11.56 -2.02 -26.88
C LEU A 45 10.10 -2.45 -26.75
N ILE A 46 9.47 -2.09 -25.64
CA ILE A 46 8.06 -2.38 -25.40
C ILE A 46 7.23 -1.25 -26.03
N LEU A 47 6.32 -1.63 -26.93
CA LEU A 47 5.35 -0.78 -27.64
C LEU A 47 5.98 0.20 -28.65
N GLY A 48 6.83 1.12 -28.21
CA GLY A 48 7.44 2.13 -29.08
C GLY A 48 8.11 3.28 -28.31
N GLU A 49 8.92 4.06 -29.02
CA GLU A 49 9.64 5.21 -28.45
C GLU A 49 8.66 6.27 -27.94
N GLY A 50 9.03 6.97 -26.86
CA GLY A 50 8.18 7.97 -26.21
C GLY A 50 6.99 7.43 -25.39
N ARG A 51 6.68 6.13 -25.45
CA ARG A 51 5.50 5.53 -24.78
C ARG A 51 5.75 5.06 -23.33
N GLY A 52 6.89 5.44 -22.73
CA GLY A 52 7.32 4.93 -21.41
C GLY A 52 6.34 5.21 -20.26
N PHE A 53 5.84 6.44 -20.16
CA PHE A 53 4.92 6.84 -19.09
C PHE A 53 3.56 6.15 -19.21
N GLU A 54 3.06 5.94 -20.43
CA GLU A 54 1.80 5.24 -20.67
C GLU A 54 1.88 3.78 -20.20
N ILE A 55 2.95 3.08 -20.57
CA ILE A 55 3.18 1.70 -20.13
C ILE A 55 3.27 1.64 -18.60
N ALA A 56 3.99 2.59 -17.99
CA ALA A 56 4.12 2.66 -16.54
C ALA A 56 2.76 2.87 -15.86
N GLN A 57 1.92 3.81 -16.31
CA GLN A 57 0.59 4.01 -15.73
C GLN A 57 -0.35 2.81 -15.97
N GLY A 58 -0.24 2.17 -17.14
CA GLY A 58 -0.97 0.95 -17.47
C GLY A 58 -0.72 -0.17 -16.45
N ARG A 59 0.54 -0.37 -16.04
CA ARG A 59 0.90 -1.37 -15.02
C ARG A 59 0.62 -0.91 -13.58
N LEU A 60 0.87 0.37 -13.27
CA LEU A 60 0.83 0.87 -11.90
C LEU A 60 -0.59 0.98 -11.37
N GLY A 61 -1.60 1.18 -12.23
CA GLY A 61 -3.01 1.16 -11.83
C GLY A 61 -3.41 -0.14 -11.11
N PRO A 62 -3.29 -1.32 -11.76
CA PRO A 62 -3.55 -2.61 -11.13
C PRO A 62 -2.62 -2.90 -9.93
N GLY A 63 -1.33 -2.53 -10.04
CA GLY A 63 -0.38 -2.68 -8.92
C GLY A 63 -0.88 -2.01 -7.64
N ARG A 64 -1.29 -0.74 -7.74
CA ARG A 64 -1.81 0.05 -6.62
C ARG A 64 -3.00 -0.62 -5.95
N ILE A 65 -3.99 -1.07 -6.72
CA ILE A 65 -5.20 -1.68 -6.12
C ILE A 65 -4.92 -3.06 -5.52
N HIS A 66 -4.06 -3.88 -6.14
CA HIS A 66 -3.66 -5.17 -5.57
C HIS A 66 -2.98 -5.02 -4.20
N HIS A 67 -2.13 -4.00 -4.04
CA HIS A 67 -1.54 -3.68 -2.73
C HIS A 67 -2.60 -3.27 -1.70
N CYS A 68 -3.61 -2.50 -2.09
CA CYS A 68 -4.71 -2.10 -1.20
C CYS A 68 -5.56 -3.30 -0.76
N MET A 69 -5.91 -4.19 -1.70
CA MET A 69 -6.64 -5.43 -1.42
C MET A 69 -5.91 -6.29 -0.38
N ARG A 70 -4.61 -6.52 -0.57
CA ARG A 70 -3.78 -7.29 0.39
C ARG A 70 -3.63 -6.57 1.73
N SER A 71 -3.54 -5.24 1.74
CA SER A 71 -3.44 -4.45 2.97
C SER A 71 -4.66 -4.60 3.88
N ILE A 72 -5.86 -4.76 3.31
CA ILE A 72 -7.07 -5.04 4.11
C ILE A 72 -6.94 -6.36 4.88
N GLY A 73 -6.41 -7.41 4.24
CA GLY A 73 -6.14 -8.69 4.92
C GLY A 73 -5.11 -8.56 6.04
N ALA A 74 -4.08 -7.73 5.85
CA ALA A 74 -3.13 -7.40 6.91
C ALA A 74 -3.80 -6.66 8.07
N GLY A 75 -4.70 -5.72 7.78
CA GLY A 75 -5.50 -5.01 8.78
C GLY A 75 -6.38 -5.95 9.63
N GLU A 76 -7.08 -6.88 8.99
CA GLU A 76 -7.88 -7.90 9.71
C GLU A 76 -7.01 -8.79 10.60
N THR A 77 -5.83 -9.18 10.12
CA THR A 77 -4.87 -9.96 10.90
C THR A 77 -4.39 -9.21 12.13
N ALA A 78 -4.05 -7.93 11.99
CA ALA A 78 -3.63 -7.09 13.10
C ALA A 78 -4.76 -6.87 14.12
N LEU A 79 -5.99 -6.61 13.66
CA LEU A 79 -7.15 -6.48 14.53
C LEU A 79 -7.43 -7.77 15.31
N ARG A 80 -7.33 -8.93 14.66
CA ARG A 80 -7.45 -10.23 15.33
C ARG A 80 -6.42 -10.39 16.45
N ILE A 81 -5.15 -10.12 16.17
CA ILE A 81 -4.06 -10.17 17.17
C ILE A 81 -4.34 -9.20 18.33
N LEU A 82 -4.78 -7.97 18.03
CA LEU A 82 -5.14 -6.96 19.01
C LEU A 82 -6.24 -7.49 19.95
N CYS A 83 -7.35 -8.01 19.40
CA CYS A 83 -8.45 -8.57 20.17
C CYS A 83 -8.02 -9.76 21.03
N GLU A 84 -7.33 -10.75 20.44
CA GLU A 84 -6.82 -11.94 21.14
C GLU A 84 -5.92 -11.54 22.31
N ARG A 85 -4.93 -10.67 22.06
CA ARG A 85 -3.98 -10.21 23.07
C ARG A 85 -4.68 -9.44 24.18
N SER A 86 -5.64 -8.58 23.83
CA SER A 86 -6.41 -7.80 24.80
C SER A 86 -7.25 -8.68 25.75
N ALA A 87 -7.67 -9.86 25.30
CA ALA A 87 -8.46 -10.81 26.07
C ALA A 87 -7.62 -11.77 26.93
N GLN A 88 -6.35 -11.96 26.59
CA GLN A 88 -5.41 -12.84 27.30
C GLN A 88 -4.68 -12.16 28.46
N ARG A 89 -4.58 -10.82 28.46
CA ARG A 89 -3.77 -10.06 29.43
C ARG A 89 -4.63 -9.34 30.45
N VAL A 90 -4.20 -9.38 31.71
CA VAL A 90 -4.82 -8.65 32.83
C VAL A 90 -3.83 -7.61 33.35
N THR A 91 -4.28 -6.36 33.48
CA THR A 91 -3.53 -5.29 34.15
C THR A 91 -4.49 -4.50 35.02
N PHE A 92 -4.02 -4.03 36.17
CA PHE A 92 -4.86 -3.29 37.13
C PHE A 92 -6.17 -4.02 37.46
N GLY A 93 -6.12 -5.35 37.61
CA GLY A 93 -7.26 -6.19 37.95
C GLY A 93 -8.30 -6.41 36.84
N LYS A 94 -8.07 -5.92 35.61
CA LYS A 94 -9.02 -6.07 34.49
C LYS A 94 -8.32 -6.60 33.24
N LYS A 95 -9.04 -7.36 32.40
CA LYS A 95 -8.55 -7.65 31.04
C LYS A 95 -8.35 -6.36 30.26
N LEU A 96 -7.41 -6.34 29.32
CA LEU A 96 -7.08 -5.10 28.60
C LEU A 96 -8.28 -4.50 27.87
N TYR A 97 -9.14 -5.31 27.27
CA TYR A 97 -10.34 -4.81 26.58
C TYR A 97 -11.38 -4.16 27.50
N HIS A 98 -11.28 -4.32 28.83
CA HIS A 98 -12.13 -3.62 29.79
C HIS A 98 -11.62 -2.22 30.14
N HIS A 99 -10.41 -1.86 29.70
CA HIS A 99 -9.94 -0.48 29.74
C HIS A 99 -10.51 0.23 28.51
N GLU A 100 -11.33 1.24 28.72
CA GLU A 100 -12.17 1.85 27.68
C GLU A 100 -11.38 2.35 26.46
N VAL A 101 -10.17 2.89 26.67
CA VAL A 101 -9.27 3.30 25.59
C VAL A 101 -8.96 2.14 24.62
N VAL A 102 -8.73 0.93 25.14
CA VAL A 102 -8.49 -0.26 24.32
C VAL A 102 -9.76 -0.67 23.56
N ALA A 103 -10.91 -0.60 24.22
CA ALA A 103 -12.20 -0.88 23.58
C ALA A 103 -12.48 0.09 22.41
N HIS A 104 -12.17 1.38 22.59
CA HIS A 104 -12.28 2.38 21.53
C HIS A 104 -11.32 2.10 20.38
N TRP A 105 -10.08 1.69 20.64
CA TRP A 105 -9.16 1.30 19.57
C TRP A 105 -9.68 0.11 18.75
N ILE A 106 -10.27 -0.90 19.38
CA ILE A 106 -10.91 -2.02 18.68
C ILE A 106 -12.02 -1.53 17.74
N ALA A 107 -12.89 -0.65 18.24
CA ALA A 107 -13.98 -0.08 17.47
C ALA A 107 -13.48 0.76 16.28
N GLU A 108 -12.54 1.67 16.52
CA GLU A 108 -11.88 2.50 15.51
C GLU A 108 -11.20 1.66 14.42
N CYS A 109 -10.51 0.58 14.81
CA CYS A 109 -9.86 -0.32 13.86
C CYS A 109 -10.88 -1.01 12.95
N ARG A 110 -11.99 -1.51 13.51
CA ARG A 110 -13.08 -2.11 12.71
C ARG A 110 -13.65 -1.11 11.71
N ILE A 111 -13.98 0.11 12.15
CA ILE A 111 -14.52 1.16 11.28
C ILE A 111 -13.55 1.46 10.13
N ALA A 112 -12.28 1.67 10.44
CA ALA A 112 -11.25 2.00 9.45
C ALA A 112 -11.08 0.88 8.40
N ILE A 113 -11.12 -0.38 8.81
CA ILE A 113 -11.04 -1.54 7.91
C ILE A 113 -12.24 -1.59 6.97
N GLU A 114 -13.47 -1.41 7.47
CA GLU A 114 -14.67 -1.42 6.62
C GLU A 114 -14.66 -0.28 5.59
N GLN A 115 -14.28 0.93 6.02
CA GLN A 115 -14.17 2.09 5.12
C GLN A 115 -13.16 1.83 4.00
N ALA A 116 -11.98 1.30 4.33
CA ALA A 116 -10.96 0.96 3.35
C ALA A 116 -11.41 -0.18 2.42
N ARG A 117 -12.10 -1.20 2.96
CA ARG A 117 -12.64 -2.32 2.17
C ARG A 117 -13.66 -1.86 1.15
N LEU A 118 -14.65 -1.08 1.57
CA LEU A 118 -15.71 -0.60 0.68
C LEU A 118 -15.15 0.33 -0.39
N LEU A 119 -14.19 1.20 -0.06
CA LEU A 119 -13.53 2.04 -1.05
C LEU A 119 -12.67 1.23 -2.03
N THR A 120 -12.06 0.12 -1.58
CA THR A 120 -11.35 -0.81 -2.48
C THR A 120 -12.30 -1.50 -3.44
N LEU A 121 -13.44 -1.99 -2.95
CA LEU A 121 -14.47 -2.62 -3.78
C LEU A 121 -15.08 -1.62 -4.77
N LYS A 122 -15.30 -0.36 -4.36
CA LYS A 122 -15.70 0.71 -5.26
C LYS A 122 -14.69 0.90 -6.39
N ALA A 123 -13.40 0.98 -6.06
CA ALA A 123 -12.35 1.12 -7.07
C ALA A 123 -12.29 -0.08 -8.03
N ALA A 124 -12.40 -1.30 -7.51
CA ALA A 124 -12.44 -2.52 -8.32
C ALA A 124 -13.65 -2.52 -9.27
N ASN A 125 -14.84 -2.20 -8.75
CA ASN A 125 -16.05 -2.12 -9.57
C ASN A 125 -15.95 -1.06 -10.68
N GLN A 126 -15.32 0.09 -10.42
CA GLN A 126 -15.07 1.10 -11.46
C GLN A 126 -14.08 0.61 -12.53
N ILE A 127 -13.07 -0.19 -12.14
CA ILE A 127 -12.17 -0.83 -13.11
C ILE A 127 -12.94 -1.81 -13.99
N ASP A 128 -13.80 -2.65 -13.40
CA ASP A 128 -14.60 -3.62 -14.16
C ASP A 128 -15.56 -2.92 -15.14
N ALA A 129 -16.20 -1.84 -14.70
CA ALA A 129 -17.20 -1.13 -15.50
C ALA A 129 -16.61 -0.24 -16.60
N MET A 130 -15.48 0.43 -16.34
CA MET A 130 -14.97 1.51 -17.21
C MET A 130 -13.48 1.37 -17.60
N GLY A 131 -12.80 0.35 -17.08
CA GLY A 131 -11.38 0.15 -17.24
C GLY A 131 -10.50 1.04 -16.35
N ASN A 132 -9.25 0.61 -16.19
CA ASN A 132 -8.27 1.23 -15.28
C ASN A 132 -8.04 2.74 -15.50
N LYS A 133 -8.00 3.20 -16.77
CA LYS A 133 -7.75 4.61 -17.08
C LYS A 133 -8.85 5.52 -16.54
N ALA A 134 -10.11 5.08 -16.63
CA ALA A 134 -11.25 5.85 -16.17
C ALA A 134 -11.37 5.79 -14.63
N ALA A 135 -11.07 4.64 -14.03
CA ALA A 135 -11.06 4.43 -12.57
C ALA A 135 -9.87 5.08 -11.82
N ARG A 136 -9.05 5.91 -12.49
CA ARG A 136 -7.83 6.49 -11.92
C ARG A 136 -8.07 7.32 -10.65
N LYS A 137 -9.24 7.95 -10.51
CA LYS A 137 -9.59 8.76 -9.33
C LYS A 137 -9.79 7.86 -8.11
N GLU A 138 -10.58 6.80 -8.26
CA GLU A 138 -10.85 5.81 -7.22
C GLU A 138 -9.60 5.05 -6.81
N ILE A 139 -8.76 4.65 -7.77
CA ILE A 139 -7.48 4.01 -7.50
C ILE A 139 -6.56 4.93 -6.69
N ALA A 140 -6.47 6.22 -7.03
CA ALA A 140 -5.68 7.18 -6.28
C ALA A 140 -6.23 7.38 -4.86
N MET A 141 -7.56 7.48 -4.70
CA MET A 141 -8.21 7.60 -3.39
C MET A 141 -7.87 6.42 -2.49
N ILE A 142 -8.05 5.19 -2.96
CA ILE A 142 -7.78 4.01 -2.12
C ILE A 142 -6.29 3.82 -1.84
N LYS A 143 -5.41 4.19 -2.78
CA LYS A 143 -3.95 4.12 -2.59
C LYS A 143 -3.46 5.01 -1.46
N VAL A 144 -4.17 6.08 -1.12
CA VAL A 144 -3.90 6.92 0.05
C VAL A 144 -4.55 6.33 1.31
N VAL A 145 -5.82 5.95 1.23
CA VAL A 145 -6.61 5.52 2.39
C VAL A 145 -6.11 4.20 2.98
N ALA A 146 -5.91 3.17 2.17
CA ALA A 146 -5.66 1.82 2.67
C ALA A 146 -4.36 1.72 3.49
N PRO A 147 -3.18 2.21 3.03
CA PRO A 147 -1.96 2.12 3.83
C PRO A 147 -2.04 2.91 5.14
N ARG A 148 -2.67 4.09 5.15
CA ARG A 148 -2.82 4.92 6.36
C ARG A 148 -3.72 4.27 7.39
N ALA A 149 -4.88 3.79 6.96
CA ALA A 149 -5.83 3.10 7.83
C ALA A 149 -5.20 1.84 8.45
N VAL A 150 -4.57 1.00 7.62
CA VAL A 150 -3.97 -0.25 8.08
C VAL A 150 -2.76 -0.03 8.98
N LEU A 151 -1.94 1.01 8.75
CA LEU A 151 -0.87 1.37 9.68
C LEU A 151 -1.41 1.72 11.07
N LYS A 152 -2.50 2.49 11.17
CA LYS A 152 -3.14 2.80 12.46
C LYS A 152 -3.57 1.52 13.18
N VAL A 153 -4.17 0.57 12.46
CA VAL A 153 -4.60 -0.72 13.04
C VAL A 153 -3.41 -1.54 13.55
N ILE A 154 -2.35 -1.64 12.75
CA ILE A 154 -1.13 -2.37 13.13
C ILE A 154 -0.46 -1.72 14.35
N ASP A 155 -0.37 -0.39 14.37
CA ASP A 155 0.23 0.36 15.47
C ASP A 155 -0.55 0.16 16.79
N CYS A 156 -1.89 0.20 16.75
CA CYS A 156 -2.72 -0.17 17.89
C CYS A 156 -2.46 -1.61 18.36
N ALA A 157 -2.28 -2.56 17.43
CA ALA A 157 -1.99 -3.95 17.77
C ALA A 157 -0.59 -4.11 18.42
N ILE A 158 0.42 -3.38 17.92
CA ILE A 158 1.76 -3.32 18.53
C ILE A 158 1.64 -2.79 19.97
N GLN A 159 0.94 -1.68 20.15
CA GLN A 159 0.75 -1.05 21.46
C GLN A 159 0.09 -2.00 22.46
N ILE A 160 -0.93 -2.75 22.06
CA ILE A 160 -1.62 -3.73 22.92
C ILE A 160 -0.74 -4.95 23.24
N CYS A 161 0.18 -5.31 22.35
CA CYS A 161 1.15 -6.37 22.63
C CYS A 161 2.28 -5.95 23.58
N GLY A 162 2.47 -4.64 23.80
CA GLY A 162 3.58 -4.09 24.56
C GLY A 162 4.91 -4.36 23.86
N ALA A 163 5.98 -4.65 24.62
CA ALA A 163 7.30 -4.94 24.05
C ALA A 163 7.28 -6.09 23.02
N ALA A 164 6.43 -7.10 23.23
CA ALA A 164 6.28 -8.22 22.30
C ALA A 164 5.72 -7.81 20.93
N GLY A 165 5.07 -6.64 20.81
CA GLY A 165 4.62 -6.12 19.51
C GLY A 165 5.77 -5.74 18.58
N PHE A 166 6.96 -5.51 19.14
CA PHE A 166 8.18 -5.20 18.40
C PHE A 166 9.08 -6.42 18.16
N SER A 167 8.84 -7.53 18.88
CA SER A 167 9.65 -8.75 18.75
C SER A 167 9.19 -9.62 17.59
N GLU A 168 10.01 -10.61 17.27
CA GLU A 168 9.77 -11.66 16.30
C GLU A 168 8.68 -12.66 16.71
N ASP A 169 8.22 -12.62 17.96
CA ASP A 169 7.11 -13.46 18.45
C ASP A 169 5.78 -13.11 17.77
N PHE A 170 5.67 -11.90 17.23
CA PHE A 170 4.51 -11.41 16.49
C PHE A 170 4.93 -10.88 15.11
N PRO A 171 4.07 -11.04 14.08
CA PRO A 171 4.37 -10.51 12.75
C PRO A 171 4.21 -8.97 12.65
N LEU A 172 3.82 -8.30 13.73
CA LEU A 172 3.34 -6.92 13.70
C LEU A 172 4.39 -5.90 13.26
N ALA A 173 5.64 -6.03 13.73
CA ALA A 173 6.73 -5.13 13.32
C ALA A 173 7.04 -5.24 11.82
N GLN A 174 7.07 -6.46 11.28
CA GLN A 174 7.27 -6.70 9.84
C GLN A 174 6.07 -6.19 9.03
N MET A 175 4.84 -6.43 9.51
CA MET A 175 3.62 -5.89 8.88
C MET A 175 3.65 -4.36 8.83
N PHE A 176 4.04 -3.70 9.93
CA PHE A 176 4.17 -2.24 10.00
C PHE A 176 5.20 -1.75 8.98
N ALA A 177 6.39 -2.34 8.96
CA ALA A 177 7.46 -1.99 8.03
C ALA A 177 6.99 -2.08 6.57
N TYR A 178 6.34 -3.20 6.21
CA TYR A 178 5.80 -3.40 4.86
C TYR A 178 4.75 -2.36 4.48
N ILE A 179 3.68 -2.19 5.28
CA ILE A 179 2.61 -1.24 4.95
C ILE A 179 3.14 0.20 4.94
N ARG A 180 4.15 0.53 5.75
CA ARG A 180 4.78 1.85 5.76
C ARG A 180 5.45 2.18 4.43
N THR A 181 6.05 1.19 3.76
CA THR A 181 6.60 1.39 2.41
C THR A 181 5.51 1.71 1.38
N LEU A 182 4.29 1.20 1.54
CA LEU A 182 3.20 1.41 0.60
C LEU A 182 2.67 2.85 0.58
N ARG A 183 3.10 3.71 1.51
CA ARG A 183 2.89 5.17 1.44
C ARG A 183 3.87 5.89 0.51
N VAL A 184 4.86 5.16 -0.04
CA VAL A 184 5.91 5.66 -0.93
C VAL A 184 5.92 4.87 -2.24
N ALA A 185 5.91 3.54 -2.15
CA ALA A 185 5.86 2.64 -3.30
C ALA A 185 4.61 2.90 -4.16
N ASP A 186 4.76 2.73 -5.47
CA ASP A 186 3.73 3.01 -6.49
C ASP A 186 3.14 4.44 -6.45
N GLY A 187 3.92 5.39 -5.93
CA GLY A 187 3.60 6.81 -5.82
C GLY A 187 3.34 7.22 -4.36
N PRO A 188 4.06 8.24 -3.85
CA PRO A 188 3.83 8.78 -2.52
C PRO A 188 2.41 9.34 -2.35
N ASP A 189 1.89 9.31 -1.13
CA ASP A 189 0.53 9.78 -0.83
C ASP A 189 0.27 11.19 -1.37
N GLU A 190 1.23 12.10 -1.24
CA GLU A 190 1.10 13.53 -1.58
C GLU A 190 0.91 13.75 -3.09
N VAL A 191 1.50 12.88 -3.90
CA VAL A 191 1.32 12.89 -5.36
C VAL A 191 -0.11 12.45 -5.72
N HIS A 192 -0.62 11.42 -5.04
CA HIS A 192 -1.99 10.96 -5.24
C HIS A 192 -3.01 11.98 -4.76
N LEU A 193 -2.78 12.63 -3.62
CA LEU A 193 -3.63 13.72 -3.12
C LEU A 193 -3.72 14.87 -4.12
N SER A 194 -2.60 15.28 -4.70
CA SER A 194 -2.57 16.32 -5.74
C SER A 194 -3.34 15.90 -7.01
N ALA A 195 -3.21 14.62 -7.41
CA ALA A 195 -3.98 14.08 -8.54
C ALA A 195 -5.48 14.05 -8.26
N ILE A 196 -5.90 13.65 -7.06
CA ILE A 196 -7.30 13.65 -6.62
C ILE A 196 -7.86 15.08 -6.65
N ALA A 197 -7.15 16.05 -6.06
CA ALA A 197 -7.59 17.44 -6.03
C ALA A 197 -7.81 18.00 -7.44
N LYS A 198 -6.89 17.74 -8.37
CA LYS A 198 -7.03 18.14 -9.78
C LYS A 198 -8.26 17.51 -10.43
N LEU A 199 -8.50 16.22 -10.20
CA LEU A 199 -9.64 15.51 -10.79
C LEU A 199 -10.97 16.00 -10.20
N GLU A 200 -11.00 16.24 -8.88
CA GLU A 200 -12.17 16.79 -8.19
C GLU A 200 -12.57 18.15 -8.77
N LEU A 201 -11.63 19.08 -8.90
CA LEU A 201 -11.89 20.41 -9.47
C LEU A 201 -12.42 20.34 -10.91
N LEU A 202 -11.91 19.41 -11.73
CA LEU A 202 -12.40 19.21 -13.09
C LEU A 202 -13.82 18.65 -13.12
N ASP A 203 -14.16 17.73 -12.22
CA ASP A 203 -15.51 17.17 -12.13
C ASP A 203 -16.51 18.24 -11.69
N GLN A 204 -16.15 19.06 -10.68
CA GLN A 204 -16.97 20.19 -10.22
C GLN A 204 -17.20 21.24 -11.31
N ALA A 205 -16.15 21.60 -12.07
CA ALA A 205 -16.27 22.55 -13.17
C ALA A 205 -17.21 22.04 -14.30
N ARG A 206 -17.18 20.74 -14.59
CA ARG A 206 -18.09 20.14 -15.59
C ARG A 206 -19.55 20.21 -15.15
N GLN A 207 -19.83 20.00 -13.87
CA GLN A 207 -21.19 20.08 -13.33
C GLN A 207 -21.75 21.51 -13.43
N LEU A 208 -20.95 22.52 -13.08
CA LEU A 208 -21.36 23.92 -13.22
C LEU A 208 -21.73 24.28 -14.66
N ASN A 209 -20.92 23.86 -15.64
CA ASN A 209 -21.19 24.13 -17.05
C ASN A 209 -22.38 23.34 -17.62
N ALA A 210 -22.81 22.25 -16.98
CA ALA A 210 -23.99 21.49 -17.39
C ALA A 210 -25.31 22.13 -16.91
N HIS A 211 -25.23 23.08 -15.97
CA HIS A 211 -26.37 23.81 -15.41
C HIS A 211 -26.58 25.21 -16.03
N LEU A 212 -25.69 25.62 -16.94
CA LEU A 212 -25.78 26.84 -17.74
C LEU A 212 -26.21 26.50 -19.17
#